data_AF-A0A969U590-F1
#
_entry.id   AF-A0A969U590-F1
#
_cell.length_a   1.000
_cell.length_b   1.000
_cell.length_c   1.000
_cell.angle_alpha   90.00
_cell.angle_beta   90.00
_cell.angle_gamma   90.00
#
_symmetry.space_group_name_H-M   'P 1'
#
loop_
_entity.id
_entity.type
_entity.pdbx_description
1 polymer ?
#
loop_
_entity_poly.entity_id
_entity_poly.type
_entity_poly.pdbx_seq_one_letter_code
_entity_poly.pdbx_strand_id
1 'polypeptide(L)'
;MTQAAIEDLLRQKIGLDALTVGSNTIARCVNRRVADCGLTDINLYLLKLQESPQELEKLIETVVIPETWFFRDREPFVFLSNYAVSEWLPKNPGKILRVLSVPCSTGEEPYSIAIALLEAGLNPKNFTIDAADISKVAIEKALRGVYGRNSFRDKNLEFRNRYFTSKGELYQLNELVRSQVNFIQGNILDRYFLSDRNPYDAIFCRNVLIYFDGAGREQTIQLLNKLLKKQGILFLGHSETGQKLPAQFVSVRHTLAFAYRKAEIPDSETGLVKKDTAKSNSSVFVREVKKTDSRENFSSYKSSNSYSKSGTIKPQSTASAGAAQILPNRATEATAADNRSGSGDLETAQLLADRGQLQEAAKLCETYLSQNRTNADAYVLLGQVYQAKGDRSRAEQCFQKATYLKPNHYEGLIHLALLKEERGDITGATIIRQRIQRMTK
;
A
#
# COMPACT_ATOMS: atom_id res chain seq x y z
N MET A 1 12.42 -4.09 30.19
CA MET A 1 12.29 -5.49 29.73
C MET A 1 10.84 -5.86 29.47
N THR A 2 9.93 -5.67 30.43
CA THR A 2 8.50 -6.07 30.34
C THR A 2 7.75 -5.56 29.12
N GLN A 3 7.91 -4.28 28.75
CA GLN A 3 7.30 -3.72 27.53
C GLN A 3 7.73 -4.48 26.26
N ALA A 4 9.01 -4.84 26.14
CA ALA A 4 9.52 -5.60 25.00
C ALA A 4 8.96 -7.04 24.97
N ALA A 5 8.73 -7.66 26.13
CA ALA A 5 8.07 -8.98 26.20
C ALA A 5 6.61 -8.93 25.75
N ILE A 6 5.90 -7.82 25.99
CA ILE A 6 4.53 -7.61 25.48
C ILE A 6 4.56 -7.34 23.96
N GLU A 7 5.54 -6.57 23.46
CA GLU A 7 5.76 -6.36 22.02
C GLU A 7 6.11 -7.68 21.31
N ASP A 8 6.97 -8.52 21.89
CA ASP A 8 7.27 -9.88 21.41
C ASP A 8 6.04 -10.78 21.39
N LEU A 9 5.18 -10.71 22.42
CA LEU A 9 3.91 -11.46 22.48
C LEU A 9 2.94 -11.04 21.37
N LEU A 10 2.81 -9.73 21.13
CA LEU A 10 2.00 -9.21 20.02
C LEU A 10 2.58 -9.63 18.66
N ARG A 11 3.90 -9.57 18.47
CA ARG A 11 4.56 -10.08 17.26
C ARG A 11 4.28 -11.57 17.03
N GLN A 12 4.40 -12.40 18.07
CA GLN A 12 4.13 -13.84 17.97
C GLN A 12 2.66 -14.18 17.70
N LYS A 13 1.71 -13.40 18.23
CA LYS A 13 0.27 -13.70 18.13
C LYS A 13 -0.38 -13.13 16.87
N ILE A 14 -0.01 -11.91 16.49
CA ILE A 14 -0.69 -11.15 15.43
C ILE A 14 0.30 -10.54 14.40
N GLY A 15 1.57 -10.98 14.42
CA GLY A 15 2.60 -10.56 13.46
C GLY A 15 3.10 -9.12 13.61
N LEU A 16 2.60 -8.39 14.61
CA LEU A 16 2.76 -6.95 14.72
C LEU A 16 4.24 -6.54 14.90
N ASP A 17 4.72 -5.67 14.02
CA ASP A 17 6.04 -5.06 14.12
C ASP A 17 5.96 -3.74 14.90
N ALA A 18 6.54 -3.73 16.10
CA ALA A 18 6.63 -2.55 16.95
C ALA A 18 7.38 -1.37 16.30
N LEU A 19 8.26 -1.62 15.31
CA LEU A 19 8.94 -0.57 14.55
C LEU A 19 8.00 0.15 13.58
N THR A 20 6.92 -0.50 13.12
CA THR A 20 5.97 0.07 12.14
C THR A 20 4.81 0.79 12.82
N VAL A 21 4.29 0.23 13.92
CA VAL A 21 3.24 0.85 14.76
C VAL A 21 3.82 1.91 15.70
N GLY A 22 5.11 1.78 16.04
CA GLY A 22 5.83 2.57 17.02
C GLY A 22 5.59 2.06 18.45
N SER A 23 6.66 1.65 19.14
CA SER A 23 6.61 1.19 20.54
C SER A 23 5.92 2.19 21.48
N ASN A 24 5.99 3.50 21.22
CA ASN A 24 5.26 4.52 21.99
C ASN A 24 3.72 4.39 21.88
N THR A 25 3.22 4.00 20.70
CA THR A 25 1.80 3.72 20.46
C THR A 25 1.38 2.47 21.24
N ILE A 26 2.18 1.41 21.17
CA ILE A 26 1.94 0.15 21.88
C ILE A 26 1.98 0.37 23.40
N ALA A 27 3.00 1.06 23.93
CA ALA A 27 3.12 1.40 25.34
C ALA A 27 1.92 2.21 25.85
N ARG A 28 1.38 3.14 25.06
CA ARG A 28 0.12 3.84 25.41
C ARG A 28 -1.08 2.89 25.49
N CYS A 29 -1.18 1.92 24.58
CA CYS A 29 -2.25 0.92 24.58
C CYS A 29 -2.14 -0.02 25.79
N VAL A 30 -0.92 -0.48 26.09
CA VAL A 30 -0.60 -1.28 27.28
C VAL A 30 -0.96 -0.52 28.55
N ASN A 31 -0.47 0.71 28.72
CA ASN A 31 -0.75 1.54 29.91
C ASN A 31 -2.25 1.80 30.10
N ARG A 32 -3.02 1.96 29.01
CA ARG A 32 -4.48 2.04 29.07
C ARG A 32 -5.08 0.74 29.60
N ARG A 33 -4.68 -0.43 29.07
CA ARG A 33 -5.21 -1.73 29.53
C ARG A 33 -4.79 -2.08 30.96
N VAL A 34 -3.59 -1.70 31.38
CA VAL A 34 -3.11 -1.77 32.78
C VAL A 34 -4.09 -1.02 33.70
N ALA A 35 -4.41 0.24 33.37
CA ALA A 35 -5.37 1.04 34.13
C ALA A 35 -6.81 0.48 34.07
N ASP A 36 -7.28 0.04 32.90
CA ASP A 36 -8.60 -0.58 32.72
C ASP A 36 -8.73 -1.92 33.49
N CYS A 37 -7.62 -2.56 33.87
CA CYS A 37 -7.57 -3.74 34.73
C CYS A 37 -7.47 -3.42 36.23
N GLY A 38 -7.36 -2.14 36.61
CA GLY A 38 -7.08 -1.73 38.00
C GLY A 38 -5.67 -2.07 38.48
N LEU A 39 -4.73 -2.30 37.55
CA LEU A 39 -3.34 -2.64 37.88
C LEU A 39 -2.47 -1.38 37.90
N THR A 40 -1.42 -1.40 38.74
CA THR A 40 -0.44 -0.31 38.84
C THR A 40 0.94 -0.68 38.29
N ASP A 41 1.16 -1.95 37.92
CA ASP A 41 2.43 -2.45 37.39
C ASP A 41 2.22 -3.24 36.09
N ILE A 42 3.05 -2.92 35.10
CA ILE A 42 3.15 -3.61 33.81
C ILE A 42 3.59 -5.08 33.95
N ASN A 43 4.33 -5.45 35.01
CA ASN A 43 4.71 -6.85 35.26
C ASN A 43 3.49 -7.71 35.64
N LEU A 44 2.62 -7.19 36.51
CA LEU A 44 1.35 -7.84 36.87
C LEU A 44 0.44 -7.97 35.63
N TYR A 45 0.48 -6.99 34.73
CA TYR A 45 -0.26 -7.06 33.48
C TYR A 45 0.31 -8.09 32.50
N LEU A 46 1.64 -8.26 32.41
CA LEU A 46 2.24 -9.33 31.62
C LEU A 46 1.84 -10.73 32.14
N LEU A 47 1.80 -10.94 33.45
CA LEU A 47 1.28 -12.19 34.04
C LEU A 47 -0.20 -12.39 33.67
N LYS A 48 -1.02 -11.35 33.79
CA LYS A 48 -2.44 -11.40 33.40
C LYS A 48 -2.65 -11.74 31.92
N LEU A 49 -1.79 -11.27 31.01
CA LEU A 49 -1.82 -11.62 29.58
C LEU A 49 -1.49 -13.09 29.31
N GLN A 50 -0.69 -13.73 30.17
CA GLN A 50 -0.36 -15.15 30.07
C GLN A 50 -1.50 -16.03 30.58
N GLU A 51 -2.23 -15.58 31.62
CA GLU A 51 -3.34 -16.31 32.25
C GLU A 51 -4.70 -16.09 31.56
N SER A 52 -4.93 -14.94 30.93
CA SER A 52 -6.25 -14.56 30.38
C SER A 52 -6.20 -14.27 28.87
N PRO A 53 -6.61 -15.23 28.03
CA PRO A 53 -6.79 -15.01 26.59
C PRO A 53 -7.72 -13.82 26.27
N GLN A 54 -8.77 -13.62 27.08
CA GLN A 54 -9.74 -12.53 26.91
C GLN A 54 -9.13 -11.14 27.17
N GLU A 55 -8.07 -11.05 27.98
CA GLU A 55 -7.36 -9.78 28.17
C GLU A 55 -6.35 -9.53 27.04
N LEU A 56 -5.71 -10.58 26.52
CA LEU A 56 -4.90 -10.51 25.31
C LEU A 56 -5.73 -10.06 24.09
N GLU A 57 -6.96 -10.57 23.93
CA GLU A 57 -7.92 -10.09 22.91
C GLU A 57 -8.19 -8.59 23.06
N LYS A 58 -8.47 -8.08 24.27
CA LYS A 58 -8.69 -6.64 24.49
C LYS A 58 -7.44 -5.79 24.24
N LEU A 59 -6.25 -6.32 24.50
CA LEU A 59 -5.01 -5.64 24.13
C LEU A 59 -4.87 -5.53 22.61
N ILE A 60 -5.11 -6.62 21.88
CA ILE A 60 -5.12 -6.64 20.41
C ILE A 60 -6.13 -5.61 19.87
N GLU A 61 -7.37 -5.62 20.37
CA GLU A 61 -8.41 -4.64 20.02
C GLU A 61 -8.04 -3.18 20.32
N THR A 62 -7.13 -2.94 21.27
CA THR A 62 -6.65 -1.59 21.61
C THR A 62 -5.48 -1.15 20.72
N VAL A 63 -4.68 -2.09 20.22
CA VAL A 63 -3.47 -1.83 19.42
C VAL A 63 -3.75 -1.82 17.91
N VAL A 64 -4.74 -2.58 17.43
CA VAL A 64 -5.18 -2.58 16.03
C VAL A 64 -5.70 -1.19 15.62
N ILE A 65 -5.34 -0.74 14.42
CA ILE A 65 -5.68 0.59 13.90
C ILE A 65 -6.84 0.47 12.87
N PRO A 66 -8.10 0.78 13.24
CA PRO A 66 -9.26 0.57 12.38
C PRO A 66 -9.51 1.74 11.40
N GLU A 67 -8.45 2.23 10.74
CA GLU A 67 -8.57 3.34 9.78
C GLU A 67 -9.00 2.83 8.41
N THR A 68 -10.29 2.96 8.10
CA THR A 68 -10.88 2.61 6.80
C THR A 68 -11.97 3.61 6.40
N TRP A 69 -12.36 3.60 5.12
CA TRP A 69 -13.43 4.43 4.55
C TRP A 69 -13.91 3.85 3.21
N PHE A 70 -15.12 4.20 2.79
CA PHE A 70 -15.70 3.71 1.54
C PHE A 70 -14.86 4.14 0.33
N PHE A 71 -14.63 3.21 -0.60
CA PHE A 71 -13.84 3.40 -1.82
C PHE A 71 -12.41 3.95 -1.58
N ARG A 72 -11.77 3.57 -0.46
CA ARG A 72 -10.35 3.83 -0.21
C ARG A 72 -9.50 3.29 -1.35
N ASP A 73 -8.81 4.19 -2.06
CA ASP A 73 -8.27 4.03 -3.42
C ASP A 73 -9.35 3.48 -4.38
N ARG A 74 -9.84 4.32 -5.31
CA ARG A 74 -11.02 3.97 -6.13
C ARG A 74 -10.72 2.94 -7.22
N GLU A 75 -9.52 2.98 -7.81
CA GLU A 75 -9.14 2.17 -8.96
C GLU A 75 -9.16 0.64 -8.75
N PRO A 76 -8.80 0.07 -7.58
CA PRO A 76 -9.07 -1.34 -7.24
C PRO A 76 -10.51 -1.79 -7.53
N PHE A 77 -11.51 -0.99 -7.14
CA PHE A 77 -12.93 -1.33 -7.32
C PHE A 77 -13.37 -1.18 -8.78
N VAL A 78 -12.85 -0.18 -9.49
CA VAL A 78 -13.06 0.00 -10.94
C VAL A 78 -12.48 -1.18 -11.72
N PHE A 79 -11.24 -1.59 -11.40
CA PHE A 79 -10.61 -2.75 -12.02
C PHE A 79 -11.38 -4.04 -11.72
N LEU A 80 -11.80 -4.27 -10.47
CA LEU A 80 -12.60 -5.45 -10.11
C LEU A 80 -13.91 -5.50 -10.92
N SER A 81 -14.60 -4.38 -11.03
CA SER A 81 -15.87 -4.27 -11.78
C SER A 81 -15.69 -4.63 -13.26
N ASN A 82 -14.66 -4.04 -13.89
CA ASN A 82 -14.31 -4.32 -15.28
C ASN A 82 -13.88 -5.78 -15.50
N TYR A 83 -13.08 -6.34 -14.58
CA TYR A 83 -12.69 -7.76 -14.59
C TYR A 83 -13.90 -8.68 -14.46
N ALA A 84 -14.81 -8.39 -13.52
CA ALA A 84 -15.98 -9.21 -13.26
C ALA A 84 -16.90 -9.29 -14.49
N VAL A 85 -17.25 -8.15 -15.08
CA VAL A 85 -18.17 -8.06 -16.23
C VAL A 85 -17.50 -8.54 -17.53
N SER A 86 -16.31 -8.04 -17.86
CA SER A 86 -15.71 -8.22 -19.19
C SER A 86 -14.88 -9.50 -19.34
N GLU A 87 -14.44 -10.10 -18.23
CA GLU A 87 -13.57 -11.28 -18.28
C GLU A 87 -14.10 -12.48 -17.49
N TRP A 88 -14.50 -12.29 -16.23
CA TRP A 88 -14.83 -13.40 -15.34
C TRP A 88 -16.19 -14.03 -15.68
N LEU A 89 -17.24 -13.21 -15.78
CA LEU A 89 -18.61 -13.67 -15.99
C LEU A 89 -18.81 -14.40 -17.34
N PRO A 90 -18.25 -13.94 -18.48
CA PRO A 90 -18.36 -14.65 -19.77
C PRO A 90 -17.67 -16.02 -19.76
N LYS A 91 -16.59 -16.18 -18.98
CA LYS A 91 -15.88 -17.46 -18.81
C LYS A 91 -16.52 -18.39 -17.78
N ASN A 92 -17.43 -17.88 -16.94
CA ASN A 92 -18.01 -18.58 -15.80
C ASN A 92 -19.53 -18.41 -15.72
N PRO A 93 -20.29 -18.69 -16.80
CA PRO A 93 -21.74 -18.55 -16.79
C PRO A 93 -22.37 -19.43 -15.70
N GLY A 94 -23.30 -18.84 -14.93
CA GLY A 94 -24.01 -19.53 -13.85
C GLY A 94 -23.20 -19.84 -12.59
N LYS A 95 -21.93 -19.40 -12.51
CA LYS A 95 -21.11 -19.54 -11.28
C LYS A 95 -21.17 -18.28 -10.42
N ILE A 96 -20.75 -18.43 -9.16
CA ILE A 96 -20.65 -17.35 -8.18
C ILE A 96 -19.20 -16.84 -8.09
N LEU A 97 -18.99 -15.55 -8.32
CA LEU A 97 -17.72 -14.85 -8.10
C LEU A 97 -17.45 -14.76 -6.60
N ARG A 98 -16.40 -15.44 -6.12
CA ARG A 98 -16.01 -15.42 -4.70
C ARG A 98 -14.93 -14.36 -4.48
N VAL A 99 -15.23 -13.35 -3.67
CA VAL A 99 -14.27 -12.32 -3.26
C VAL A 99 -13.97 -12.44 -1.77
N LEU A 100 -12.72 -12.21 -1.36
CA LEU A 100 -12.31 -12.07 0.04
C LEU A 100 -11.83 -10.63 0.29
N SER A 101 -12.21 -10.02 1.41
CA SER A 101 -11.57 -8.80 1.95
C SER A 101 -11.02 -9.12 3.34
N VAL A 102 -9.72 -8.94 3.53
CA VAL A 102 -9.02 -9.27 4.79
C VAL A 102 -7.77 -8.40 4.99
N PRO A 103 -7.65 -7.61 6.07
CA PRO A 103 -8.66 -7.32 7.09
C PRO A 103 -9.79 -6.46 6.51
N CYS A 104 -11.02 -6.71 6.96
CA CYS A 104 -12.20 -5.94 6.53
C CYS A 104 -12.53 -4.73 7.42
N SER A 105 -11.91 -4.64 8.60
CA SER A 105 -12.10 -3.61 9.61
C SER A 105 -13.60 -3.35 9.90
N THR A 106 -14.05 -2.10 9.90
CA THR A 106 -15.46 -1.74 10.16
C THR A 106 -16.40 -1.94 8.96
N GLY A 107 -15.96 -2.66 7.92
CA GLY A 107 -16.80 -3.14 6.81
C GLY A 107 -16.83 -2.24 5.58
N GLU A 108 -16.24 -1.05 5.61
CA GLU A 108 -16.24 -0.14 4.47
C GLU A 108 -15.65 -0.74 3.19
N GLU A 109 -14.59 -1.56 3.27
CA GLU A 109 -14.01 -2.20 2.09
C GLU A 109 -14.94 -3.27 1.47
N PRO A 110 -15.38 -4.34 2.17
CA PRO A 110 -16.23 -5.36 1.56
C PRO A 110 -17.58 -4.80 1.09
N TYR A 111 -18.11 -3.77 1.74
CA TYR A 111 -19.31 -3.09 1.24
C TYR A 111 -19.01 -2.20 0.01
N SER A 112 -17.82 -1.61 -0.11
CA SER A 112 -17.38 -0.95 -1.36
C SER A 112 -17.24 -1.96 -2.51
N ILE A 113 -16.74 -3.16 -2.24
CA ILE A 113 -16.70 -4.29 -3.21
C ILE A 113 -18.13 -4.63 -3.65
N ALA A 114 -19.06 -4.83 -2.71
CA ALA A 114 -20.44 -5.17 -3.00
C ALA A 114 -21.13 -4.09 -3.85
N ILE A 115 -20.99 -2.81 -3.48
CA ILE A 115 -21.56 -1.69 -4.23
C ILE A 115 -20.97 -1.61 -5.63
N ALA A 116 -19.65 -1.77 -5.79
CA ALA A 116 -18.99 -1.72 -7.11
C ALA A 116 -19.54 -2.79 -8.06
N LEU A 117 -19.69 -4.03 -7.58
CA LEU A 117 -20.24 -5.14 -8.38
C LEU A 117 -21.72 -4.93 -8.74
N LEU A 118 -22.52 -4.36 -7.83
CA LEU A 118 -23.92 -3.99 -8.11
C LEU A 118 -24.02 -2.85 -9.13
N GLU A 119 -23.21 -1.80 -9.01
CA GLU A 119 -23.16 -0.69 -9.98
C GLU A 119 -22.61 -1.13 -11.35
N ALA A 120 -21.78 -2.17 -11.39
CA ALA A 120 -21.35 -2.84 -12.63
C ALA A 120 -22.45 -3.73 -13.27
N GLY A 121 -23.62 -3.85 -12.65
CA GLY A 121 -24.76 -4.60 -13.18
C GLY A 121 -24.73 -6.10 -12.90
N LEU A 122 -23.88 -6.59 -11.99
CA LEU A 122 -23.95 -7.99 -11.58
C LEU A 122 -25.23 -8.27 -10.80
N ASN A 123 -25.91 -9.37 -11.14
CA ASN A 123 -26.99 -9.89 -10.32
C ASN A 123 -26.44 -10.27 -8.92
N PRO A 124 -27.11 -9.92 -7.80
CA PRO A 124 -26.71 -10.32 -6.45
C PRO A 124 -26.47 -11.83 -6.28
N LYS A 125 -27.12 -12.69 -7.08
CA LYS A 125 -26.91 -14.15 -7.03
C LYS A 125 -25.59 -14.61 -7.68
N ASN A 126 -24.88 -13.73 -8.40
CA ASN A 126 -23.68 -14.07 -9.15
C ASN A 126 -22.38 -13.78 -8.39
N PHE A 127 -22.42 -13.25 -7.17
CA PHE A 127 -21.22 -13.02 -6.36
C PHE A 127 -21.49 -13.23 -4.87
N THR A 128 -20.42 -13.43 -4.10
CA THR A 128 -20.44 -13.46 -2.63
C THR A 128 -19.11 -12.94 -2.13
N ILE A 129 -19.15 -12.18 -1.04
CA ILE A 129 -17.96 -11.60 -0.42
C ILE A 129 -17.82 -12.21 0.97
N ASP A 130 -16.72 -12.91 1.22
CA ASP A 130 -16.33 -13.27 2.58
C ASP A 130 -15.41 -12.13 3.10
N ALA A 131 -15.64 -11.66 4.32
CA ALA A 131 -14.97 -10.51 4.91
C ALA A 131 -14.43 -10.87 6.28
N ALA A 132 -13.11 -10.83 6.46
CA ALA A 132 -12.47 -11.35 7.66
C ALA A 132 -11.67 -10.28 8.41
N ASP A 133 -11.70 -10.33 9.75
CA ASP A 133 -10.86 -9.49 10.62
C ASP A 133 -10.56 -10.21 11.93
N ILE A 134 -9.48 -9.81 12.60
CA ILE A 134 -9.17 -10.27 13.96
C ILE A 134 -10.03 -9.55 15.01
N SER A 135 -10.39 -8.29 14.74
CA SER A 135 -11.19 -7.43 15.61
C SER A 135 -12.66 -7.82 15.56
N LYS A 136 -13.14 -8.41 16.65
CA LYS A 136 -14.57 -8.68 16.87
C LYS A 136 -15.34 -7.37 16.94
N VAL A 137 -14.77 -6.35 17.61
CA VAL A 137 -15.40 -5.03 17.77
C VAL A 137 -15.57 -4.31 16.42
N ALA A 138 -14.65 -4.51 15.47
CA ALA A 138 -14.77 -3.98 14.11
C ALA A 138 -15.85 -4.75 13.32
N ILE A 139 -15.87 -6.08 13.39
CA ILE A 139 -16.91 -6.92 12.78
C ILE A 139 -18.31 -6.58 13.31
N GLU A 140 -18.48 -6.35 14.61
CA GLU A 140 -19.76 -5.93 15.22
C GLU A 140 -20.21 -4.51 14.78
N LYS A 141 -19.29 -3.64 14.35
CA LYS A 141 -19.63 -2.37 13.67
C LYS A 141 -20.04 -2.62 12.22
N ALA A 142 -19.29 -3.46 11.50
CA ALA A 142 -19.56 -3.82 10.12
C ALA A 142 -20.93 -4.49 9.94
N LEU A 143 -21.25 -5.46 10.80
CA LEU A 143 -22.54 -6.16 10.82
C LEU A 143 -23.71 -5.21 11.04
N ARG A 144 -23.56 -4.15 11.86
CA ARG A 144 -24.61 -3.12 12.04
C ARG A 144 -24.82 -2.27 10.79
N GLY A 145 -23.76 -2.06 9.98
CA GLY A 145 -23.84 -1.30 8.73
C GLY A 145 -24.25 0.16 8.93
N VAL A 146 -23.89 0.78 10.05
CA VAL A 146 -24.22 2.18 10.38
C VAL A 146 -22.95 3.01 10.45
N TYR A 147 -22.86 4.03 9.60
CA TYR A 147 -21.63 4.79 9.35
C TYR A 147 -21.82 6.29 9.57
N GLY A 148 -20.81 6.93 10.15
CA GLY A 148 -20.76 8.39 10.33
C GLY A 148 -20.03 9.09 9.18
N ARG A 149 -19.99 10.43 9.22
CA ARG A 149 -19.35 11.27 8.20
C ARG A 149 -17.90 10.85 7.85
N ASN A 150 -17.12 10.38 8.83
CA ASN A 150 -15.70 10.01 8.65
C ASN A 150 -15.46 8.78 7.75
N SER A 151 -16.47 7.94 7.51
CA SER A 151 -16.40 6.81 6.56
C SER A 151 -16.59 7.25 5.11
N PHE A 152 -16.96 8.52 4.87
CA PHE A 152 -17.26 9.09 3.55
C PHE A 152 -16.26 10.22 3.22
N ARG A 153 -15.03 9.86 2.82
CA ARG A 153 -13.91 10.81 2.62
C ARG A 153 -13.75 11.30 1.16
N ASP A 154 -14.36 10.64 0.18
CA ASP A 154 -14.37 11.07 -1.23
C ASP A 154 -15.41 12.18 -1.46
N LYS A 155 -15.17 13.05 -2.45
CA LYS A 155 -16.12 14.08 -2.89
C LYS A 155 -17.33 13.49 -3.62
N ASN A 156 -17.14 12.40 -4.37
CA ASN A 156 -18.24 11.73 -5.05
C ASN A 156 -18.94 10.75 -4.10
N LEU A 157 -20.05 11.22 -3.52
CA LEU A 157 -20.91 10.47 -2.60
C LEU A 157 -22.25 10.04 -3.23
N GLU A 158 -22.35 9.94 -4.55
CA GLU A 158 -23.60 9.50 -5.19
C GLU A 158 -24.02 8.09 -4.76
N PHE A 159 -23.05 7.18 -4.64
CA PHE A 159 -23.29 5.81 -4.16
C PHE A 159 -23.93 5.83 -2.77
N ARG A 160 -23.59 6.80 -1.91
CA ARG A 160 -24.18 6.94 -0.58
C ARG A 160 -25.68 7.22 -0.69
N ASN A 161 -26.07 8.10 -1.60
CA ASN A 161 -27.48 8.45 -1.83
C ASN A 161 -28.28 7.29 -2.44
N ARG A 162 -27.63 6.37 -3.16
CA ARG A 162 -28.25 5.15 -3.74
C ARG A 162 -28.36 4.00 -2.73
N TYR A 163 -27.33 3.78 -1.92
CA TYR A 163 -27.17 2.57 -1.11
C TYR A 163 -27.31 2.78 0.40
N PHE A 164 -27.59 3.99 0.88
CA PHE A 164 -27.76 4.27 2.30
C PHE A 164 -29.01 5.11 2.57
N THR A 165 -29.63 4.85 3.72
CA THR A 165 -30.72 5.66 4.29
C THR A 165 -30.16 6.54 5.41
N SER A 166 -30.42 7.85 5.39
CA SER A 166 -30.04 8.74 6.48
C SER A 166 -30.83 8.42 7.76
N LYS A 167 -30.13 8.43 8.90
CA LYS A 167 -30.66 8.32 10.27
C LYS A 167 -30.04 9.44 11.11
N GLY A 168 -30.46 10.67 10.85
CA GLY A 168 -29.84 11.87 11.44
C GLY A 168 -28.40 12.03 10.96
N GLU A 169 -27.46 12.11 11.89
CA GLU A 169 -26.01 12.24 11.61
C GLU A 169 -25.34 10.95 11.11
N LEU A 170 -26.07 9.84 11.06
CA LEU A 170 -25.58 8.53 10.65
C LEU A 170 -26.26 8.05 9.35
N TYR A 171 -25.62 7.11 8.66
CA TYR A 171 -26.09 6.51 7.43
C TYR A 171 -26.19 4.99 7.60
N GLN A 172 -27.39 4.45 7.42
CA GLN A 172 -27.65 3.01 7.44
C GLN A 172 -27.45 2.44 6.03
N LEU A 173 -26.54 1.49 5.86
CA LEU A 173 -26.37 0.75 4.61
C LEU A 173 -27.61 -0.12 4.31
N ASN A 174 -28.04 -0.13 3.06
CA ASN A 174 -29.19 -0.89 2.57
C ASN A 174 -28.96 -2.40 2.63
N GLU A 175 -30.02 -3.16 2.95
CA GLU A 175 -29.93 -4.61 3.17
C GLU A 175 -29.44 -5.39 1.94
N LEU A 176 -29.79 -4.92 0.74
CA LEU A 176 -29.32 -5.48 -0.54
C LEU A 176 -27.78 -5.60 -0.62
N VAL A 177 -27.07 -4.63 -0.03
CA VAL A 177 -25.60 -4.63 0.02
C VAL A 177 -25.10 -5.47 1.20
N ARG A 178 -25.75 -5.34 2.36
CA ARG A 178 -25.39 -6.07 3.59
C ARG A 178 -25.43 -7.59 3.38
N SER A 179 -26.45 -8.08 2.69
CA SER A 179 -26.63 -9.52 2.42
C SER A 179 -25.61 -10.13 1.44
N GLN A 180 -24.71 -9.33 0.85
CA GLN A 180 -23.64 -9.83 -0.04
C GLN A 180 -22.36 -10.21 0.72
N VAL A 181 -22.27 -9.84 2.01
CA VAL A 181 -21.04 -9.92 2.80
C VAL A 181 -21.20 -10.84 4.01
N ASN A 182 -20.43 -11.92 4.04
CA ASN A 182 -20.34 -12.83 5.18
C ASN A 182 -19.14 -12.43 6.05
N PHE A 183 -19.38 -11.99 7.29
CA PHE A 183 -18.29 -11.64 8.21
C PHE A 183 -17.75 -12.85 8.97
N ILE A 184 -16.42 -12.92 9.09
CA ILE A 184 -15.69 -14.03 9.72
C ILE A 184 -14.65 -13.45 10.69
N GLN A 185 -14.74 -13.79 11.97
CA GLN A 185 -13.65 -13.46 12.90
C GLN A 185 -12.50 -14.46 12.71
N GLY A 186 -11.28 -13.98 12.54
CA GLY A 186 -10.09 -14.83 12.45
C GLY A 186 -8.80 -14.06 12.21
N ASN A 187 -7.69 -14.60 12.68
CA ASN A 187 -6.36 -14.07 12.45
C ASN A 187 -5.76 -14.66 11.17
N ILE A 188 -5.31 -13.79 10.25
CA ILE A 188 -4.71 -14.20 8.97
C ILE A 188 -3.39 -14.99 9.15
N LEU A 189 -2.79 -14.96 10.35
CA LEU A 189 -1.61 -15.76 10.69
C LEU A 189 -1.95 -17.10 11.35
N ASP A 190 -3.24 -17.45 11.50
CA ASP A 190 -3.61 -18.78 11.99
C ASP A 190 -3.47 -19.82 10.86
N ARG A 191 -2.81 -20.95 11.16
CA ARG A 191 -2.55 -22.03 10.19
C ARG A 191 -3.82 -22.60 9.52
N TYR A 192 -4.96 -22.51 10.20
CA TYR A 192 -6.25 -23.02 9.78
C TYR A 192 -7.20 -21.94 9.24
N PHE A 193 -6.75 -20.68 9.13
CA PHE A 193 -7.55 -19.55 8.64
C PHE A 193 -8.18 -19.85 7.28
N LEU A 194 -9.52 -19.86 7.24
CA LEU A 194 -10.34 -20.17 6.07
C LEU A 194 -9.97 -21.51 5.37
N SER A 195 -9.41 -22.48 6.11
CA SER A 195 -8.97 -23.76 5.56
C SER A 195 -10.11 -24.68 5.11
N ASP A 196 -11.33 -24.39 5.57
CA ASP A 196 -12.61 -24.97 5.16
C ASP A 196 -13.20 -24.34 3.89
N ARG A 197 -12.66 -23.20 3.42
CA ARG A 197 -13.26 -22.42 2.33
C ARG A 197 -12.70 -22.77 0.96
N ASN A 198 -13.61 -22.79 -0.01
CA ASN A 198 -13.24 -22.84 -1.43
C ASN A 198 -12.45 -21.58 -1.83
N PRO A 199 -11.36 -21.72 -2.62
CA PRO A 199 -10.56 -20.62 -3.10
C PRO A 199 -11.36 -19.49 -3.77
N TYR A 200 -10.81 -18.28 -3.69
CA TYR A 200 -11.41 -17.03 -4.16
C TYR A 200 -10.93 -16.66 -5.56
N ASP A 201 -11.80 -15.98 -6.31
CA ASP A 201 -11.50 -15.42 -7.63
C ASP A 201 -10.77 -14.08 -7.50
N ALA A 202 -11.08 -13.32 -6.45
CA ALA A 202 -10.38 -12.10 -6.06
C ALA A 202 -10.14 -12.04 -4.55
N ILE A 203 -9.00 -11.50 -4.12
CA ILE A 203 -8.71 -11.21 -2.70
C ILE A 203 -8.20 -9.76 -2.58
N PHE A 204 -8.81 -9.00 -1.70
CA PHE A 204 -8.32 -7.71 -1.22
C PHE A 204 -7.59 -7.95 0.10
N CYS A 205 -6.28 -7.66 0.12
CA CYS A 205 -5.46 -7.68 1.34
C CYS A 205 -4.67 -6.37 1.40
N ARG A 206 -5.27 -5.36 2.02
CA ARG A 206 -4.87 -3.96 1.85
C ARG A 206 -4.66 -3.27 3.19
N ASN A 207 -3.59 -2.48 3.26
CA ASN A 207 -3.21 -1.66 4.40
C ASN A 207 -3.02 -2.44 5.72
N VAL A 208 -2.52 -3.68 5.63
CA VAL A 208 -2.26 -4.58 6.78
C VAL A 208 -0.82 -5.09 6.80
N LEU A 209 -0.22 -5.39 5.64
CA LEU A 209 1.13 -5.93 5.53
C LEU A 209 2.16 -4.91 6.01
N ILE A 210 1.82 -3.61 5.99
CA ILE A 210 2.62 -2.53 6.57
C ILE A 210 2.83 -2.66 8.08
N TYR A 211 1.98 -3.39 8.79
CA TYR A 211 2.07 -3.60 10.24
C TYR A 211 2.75 -4.91 10.63
N PHE A 212 2.99 -5.81 9.67
CA PHE A 212 3.57 -7.12 9.93
C PHE A 212 5.09 -7.10 9.79
N ASP A 213 5.76 -7.91 10.62
CA ASP A 213 7.19 -8.18 10.51
C ASP A 213 7.53 -9.01 9.25
N GLY A 214 8.81 -9.32 9.04
CA GLY A 214 9.24 -10.09 7.86
C GLY A 214 8.56 -11.46 7.75
N ALA A 215 8.39 -12.17 8.86
CA ALA A 215 7.83 -13.52 8.90
C ALA A 215 6.31 -13.52 8.70
N GLY A 216 5.58 -12.62 9.38
CA GLY A 216 4.14 -12.44 9.25
C GLY A 216 3.74 -12.02 7.84
N ARG A 217 4.53 -11.16 7.18
CA ARG A 217 4.31 -10.81 5.76
C ARG A 217 4.49 -12.02 4.84
N GLU A 218 5.57 -12.78 4.99
CA GLU A 218 5.81 -13.97 4.17
C GLU A 218 4.72 -15.02 4.37
N GLN A 219 4.38 -15.34 5.63
CA GLN A 219 3.32 -16.28 5.97
C GLN A 219 1.96 -15.85 5.39
N THR A 220 1.62 -14.57 5.49
CA THR A 220 0.40 -14.01 4.90
C THR A 220 0.39 -14.17 3.38
N ILE A 221 1.49 -13.85 2.69
CA ILE A 221 1.60 -13.97 1.23
C ILE A 221 1.47 -15.44 0.78
N GLN A 222 2.05 -16.38 1.53
CA GLN A 222 1.90 -17.82 1.26
C GLN A 222 0.43 -18.28 1.43
N LEU A 223 -0.27 -17.80 2.46
CA LEU A 223 -1.69 -18.10 2.69
C LEU A 223 -2.59 -17.48 1.61
N LEU A 224 -2.38 -16.22 1.25
CA LEU A 224 -3.09 -15.55 0.15
C LEU A 224 -2.91 -16.31 -1.17
N ASN A 225 -1.69 -16.80 -1.43
CA ASN A 225 -1.43 -17.65 -2.59
C ASN A 225 -2.21 -18.98 -2.54
N LYS A 226 -2.35 -19.61 -1.37
CA LYS A 226 -3.18 -20.83 -1.22
C LYS A 226 -4.67 -20.54 -1.43
N LEU A 227 -5.17 -19.42 -0.89
CA LEU A 227 -6.58 -19.02 -0.95
C LEU A 227 -7.03 -18.49 -2.31
N LEU A 228 -6.10 -18.02 -3.16
CA LEU A 228 -6.44 -17.47 -4.49
C LEU A 228 -6.43 -18.56 -5.58
N LYS A 229 -7.47 -18.62 -6.42
CA LYS A 229 -7.56 -19.49 -7.60
C LYS A 229 -6.42 -19.23 -8.60
N LYS A 230 -6.11 -20.24 -9.45
CA LYS A 230 -5.36 -20.02 -10.71
C LYS A 230 -6.06 -18.89 -11.50
N GLN A 231 -5.30 -17.96 -12.08
CA GLN A 231 -5.78 -16.76 -12.81
C GLN A 231 -6.59 -15.74 -11.99
N GLY A 232 -6.72 -15.91 -10.67
CA GLY A 232 -7.37 -14.94 -9.77
C GLY A 232 -6.56 -13.67 -9.53
N ILE A 233 -7.20 -12.66 -8.94
CA ILE A 233 -6.62 -11.33 -8.70
C ILE A 233 -6.37 -11.08 -7.20
N LEU A 234 -5.16 -10.68 -6.84
CA LEU A 234 -4.80 -10.15 -5.51
C LEU A 234 -4.66 -8.62 -5.58
N PHE A 235 -5.40 -7.89 -4.74
CA PHE A 235 -5.29 -6.44 -4.59
C PHE A 235 -4.55 -6.10 -3.29
N LEU A 236 -3.53 -5.24 -3.38
CA LEU A 236 -2.75 -4.74 -2.26
C LEU A 236 -2.98 -3.23 -2.05
N GLY A 237 -2.59 -2.68 -0.90
CA GLY A 237 -2.56 -1.24 -0.67
C GLY A 237 -1.40 -0.56 -1.38
N HIS A 238 -1.50 0.75 -1.60
CA HIS A 238 -0.50 1.55 -2.32
C HIS A 238 0.94 1.44 -1.75
N SER A 239 1.09 1.23 -0.43
CA SER A 239 2.39 1.07 0.24
C SER A 239 2.90 -0.37 0.26
N GLU A 240 2.14 -1.33 -0.28
CA GLU A 240 2.39 -2.77 -0.16
C GLU A 240 2.80 -3.40 -1.49
N THR A 241 2.83 -2.64 -2.58
CA THR A 241 3.30 -3.12 -3.89
C THR A 241 4.80 -3.45 -3.94
N GLY A 242 5.56 -3.01 -2.94
CA GLY A 242 6.98 -3.36 -2.75
C GLY A 242 7.20 -4.71 -2.05
N GLN A 243 6.14 -5.43 -1.67
CA GLN A 243 6.28 -6.74 -1.01
C GLN A 243 6.80 -7.81 -1.99
N LYS A 244 7.62 -8.74 -1.47
CA LYS A 244 8.18 -9.85 -2.25
C LYS A 244 7.10 -10.92 -2.48
N LEU A 245 6.34 -10.76 -3.57
CA LEU A 245 5.37 -11.77 -4.01
C LEU A 245 6.08 -12.96 -4.73
N PRO A 246 5.50 -14.17 -4.68
CA PRO A 246 5.92 -15.30 -5.51
C PRO A 246 5.91 -14.95 -7.00
N ALA A 247 6.83 -15.52 -7.78
CA ALA A 247 7.06 -15.17 -9.19
C ALA A 247 5.81 -15.31 -10.11
N GLN A 248 4.84 -16.14 -9.72
CA GLN A 248 3.55 -16.29 -10.39
C GLN A 248 2.62 -15.06 -10.28
N PHE A 249 2.88 -14.10 -9.40
CA PHE A 249 2.06 -12.88 -9.28
C PHE A 249 2.54 -11.80 -10.25
N VAL A 250 1.81 -11.65 -11.35
CA VAL A 250 2.11 -10.66 -12.40
C VAL A 250 1.23 -9.43 -12.21
N SER A 251 1.84 -8.26 -12.07
CA SER A 251 1.12 -6.97 -11.93
C SER A 251 0.19 -6.72 -13.12
N VAL A 252 -1.06 -6.32 -12.85
CA VAL A 252 -2.04 -6.02 -13.89
C VAL A 252 -1.78 -4.64 -14.50
N ARG A 253 -2.02 -4.49 -15.80
CA ARG A 253 -1.85 -3.21 -16.52
C ARG A 253 -3.04 -2.27 -16.29
N HIS A 254 -3.29 -1.89 -15.04
CA HIS A 254 -4.27 -0.87 -14.68
C HIS A 254 -3.65 0.11 -13.67
N THR A 255 -3.69 1.39 -14.01
CA THR A 255 -3.10 2.45 -13.18
C THR A 255 -3.76 2.48 -11.81
N LEU A 256 -2.96 2.57 -10.74
CA LEU A 256 -3.37 2.66 -9.32
C LEU A 256 -4.30 1.54 -8.81
N ALA A 257 -4.54 0.46 -9.56
CA ALA A 257 -5.32 -0.69 -9.07
C ALA A 257 -4.57 -1.56 -8.06
N PHE A 258 -3.24 -1.45 -8.01
CA PHE A 258 -2.35 -2.18 -7.10
C PHE A 258 -2.61 -3.70 -7.06
N ALA A 259 -2.97 -4.25 -8.22
CA ALA A 259 -3.49 -5.59 -8.38
C ALA A 259 -2.52 -6.50 -9.15
N TYR A 260 -2.53 -7.78 -8.80
CA TYR A 260 -1.65 -8.81 -9.33
C TYR A 260 -2.48 -10.03 -9.72
N ARG A 261 -2.28 -10.55 -10.93
CA ARG A 261 -2.88 -11.81 -11.37
C ARG A 261 -1.95 -12.96 -11.03
N LYS A 262 -2.50 -14.01 -10.39
CA LYS A 262 -1.79 -15.27 -10.18
C LYS A 262 -1.77 -16.08 -11.47
N ALA A 263 -0.65 -16.00 -12.20
CA ALA A 263 -0.40 -16.76 -13.41
C ALA A 263 -0.47 -18.28 -13.16
N GLU A 264 -0.83 -19.01 -14.21
CA GLU A 264 -0.60 -20.45 -14.26
C GLU A 264 0.88 -20.72 -14.50
N ILE A 265 1.52 -21.36 -13.52
CA ILE A 265 2.78 -22.08 -13.77
C ILE A 265 2.37 -23.35 -14.55
N PRO A 266 2.96 -23.64 -15.73
CA PRO A 266 2.75 -24.91 -16.40
C PRO A 266 3.15 -26.06 -15.47
N ASP A 267 2.36 -27.13 -15.40
CA ASP A 267 2.56 -28.24 -14.44
C ASP A 267 3.80 -29.14 -14.77
N SER A 268 4.82 -28.60 -15.45
CA SER A 268 6.00 -29.31 -15.98
C SER A 268 7.19 -29.45 -15.01
N GLU A 269 7.17 -28.84 -13.82
CA GLU A 269 8.28 -28.89 -12.84
C GLU A 269 7.95 -29.65 -11.53
N THR A 270 6.90 -30.48 -11.52
CA THR A 270 6.66 -31.48 -10.44
C THR A 270 6.88 -32.93 -10.89
N GLY A 271 7.51 -33.12 -12.05
CA GLY A 271 7.95 -34.43 -12.53
C GLY A 271 9.18 -34.92 -11.77
N LEU A 272 8.98 -35.75 -10.74
CA LEU A 272 10.04 -36.53 -10.09
C LEU A 272 10.89 -37.24 -11.15
N VAL A 273 12.19 -36.94 -11.18
CA VAL A 273 13.17 -37.66 -12.00
C VAL A 273 13.30 -39.08 -11.49
N LYS A 274 12.50 -40.00 -12.04
CA LYS A 274 12.76 -41.44 -11.95
C LYS A 274 14.02 -41.73 -12.76
N LYS A 275 15.09 -42.02 -12.03
CA LYS A 275 16.40 -42.37 -12.59
C LYS A 275 16.42 -43.85 -12.97
N ASP A 276 15.59 -44.24 -13.92
CA ASP A 276 15.50 -45.64 -14.35
C ASP A 276 16.70 -46.02 -15.23
N THR A 277 17.53 -46.90 -14.69
CA THR A 277 18.71 -47.44 -15.34
C THR A 277 18.33 -48.59 -16.27
N ALA A 278 18.48 -48.41 -17.58
CA ALA A 278 18.51 -49.52 -18.54
C ALA A 278 19.47 -49.24 -19.70
N LYS A 279 20.48 -50.10 -19.86
CA LYS A 279 21.25 -50.21 -21.11
C LYS A 279 20.43 -51.04 -22.10
N SER A 280 20.44 -50.69 -23.40
CA SER A 280 20.92 -51.58 -24.48
C SER A 280 20.42 -51.16 -25.88
N ASN A 281 21.38 -51.02 -26.79
CA ASN A 281 21.33 -51.37 -28.22
C ASN A 281 20.35 -50.71 -29.22
N SER A 282 20.95 -49.81 -30.02
CA SER A 282 21.04 -49.86 -31.50
C SER A 282 19.79 -49.83 -32.38
N SER A 283 19.72 -48.80 -33.22
CA SER A 283 19.88 -49.00 -34.67
C SER A 283 20.44 -47.75 -35.35
N VAL A 284 21.20 -47.96 -36.43
CA VAL A 284 21.91 -46.94 -37.21
C VAL A 284 21.08 -46.58 -38.43
N PHE A 285 20.96 -45.29 -38.76
CA PHE A 285 20.87 -44.85 -40.15
C PHE A 285 21.63 -43.53 -40.36
N VAL A 286 22.78 -43.64 -41.03
CA VAL A 286 23.60 -42.52 -41.50
C VAL A 286 23.23 -42.22 -42.95
N ARG A 287 23.18 -40.93 -43.31
CA ARG A 287 23.30 -40.52 -44.72
C ARG A 287 24.12 -39.23 -44.80
N GLU A 288 25.39 -39.37 -45.19
CA GLU A 288 26.28 -38.25 -45.49
C GLU A 288 25.89 -37.56 -46.80
N VAL A 289 26.04 -36.23 -46.87
CA VAL A 289 26.46 -35.55 -48.12
C VAL A 289 27.48 -34.44 -47.81
N LYS A 290 28.70 -34.67 -48.32
CA LYS A 290 29.87 -33.82 -48.63
C LYS A 290 29.88 -32.30 -48.33
N LYS A 291 31.08 -31.86 -47.89
CA LYS A 291 31.61 -30.49 -47.86
C LYS A 291 31.72 -29.82 -49.25
N THR A 292 31.66 -28.49 -49.27
CA THR A 292 32.60 -27.63 -50.04
C THR A 292 32.86 -26.30 -49.32
N ASP A 293 34.11 -25.85 -49.28
CA ASP A 293 34.51 -24.50 -48.87
C ASP A 293 34.18 -23.46 -49.95
N SER A 294 33.90 -22.21 -49.54
CA SER A 294 34.36 -20.99 -50.26
C SER A 294 34.15 -19.72 -49.43
N ARG A 295 35.13 -18.82 -49.51
CA ARG A 295 35.00 -17.39 -49.13
C ARG A 295 34.34 -16.64 -50.28
N GLU A 296 33.57 -15.58 -50.02
CA GLU A 296 33.92 -14.20 -50.45
C GLU A 296 32.85 -13.12 -50.10
N ASN A 297 33.19 -11.87 -50.40
CA ASN A 297 32.53 -10.62 -49.98
C ASN A 297 31.36 -10.18 -50.88
N PHE A 298 30.47 -9.34 -50.31
CA PHE A 298 29.93 -8.03 -50.78
C PHE A 298 28.54 -7.82 -50.13
N SER A 299 28.27 -6.80 -49.31
CA SER A 299 28.23 -5.35 -49.59
C SER A 299 27.20 -4.91 -50.63
N SER A 300 26.13 -4.22 -50.20
CA SER A 300 25.71 -2.90 -50.74
C SER A 300 24.37 -2.35 -50.18
N TYR A 301 24.41 -1.10 -49.69
CA TYR A 301 23.48 0.05 -49.95
C TYR A 301 21.95 -0.06 -49.73
N LYS A 302 21.12 0.97 -49.43
CA LYS A 302 21.15 2.46 -49.26
C LYS A 302 19.79 2.86 -48.58
N SER A 303 19.46 4.08 -48.08
CA SER A 303 20.20 5.22 -47.47
C SER A 303 19.25 6.42 -47.20
N SER A 304 19.44 7.18 -46.11
CA SER A 304 19.38 8.67 -46.08
C SER A 304 19.67 9.18 -44.64
N ASN A 305 20.68 10.04 -44.41
CA ASN A 305 20.72 11.52 -44.57
C ASN A 305 19.70 12.28 -43.70
N SER A 306 19.99 13.40 -43.04
CA SER A 306 21.21 14.24 -42.87
C SER A 306 20.92 15.23 -41.70
N TYR A 307 21.86 15.78 -40.93
CA TYR A 307 22.71 16.93 -41.27
C TYR A 307 23.87 17.11 -40.26
N SER A 308 24.91 17.75 -40.78
CA SER A 308 26.15 18.34 -40.22
C SER A 308 25.95 19.26 -38.98
N LYS A 309 26.99 19.72 -38.24
CA LYS A 309 28.41 20.02 -38.59
C LYS A 309 29.31 20.10 -37.32
N SER A 310 30.63 19.98 -37.49
CA SER A 310 31.78 20.45 -36.64
C SER A 310 31.57 20.89 -35.17
N GLY A 311 32.47 20.58 -34.22
CA GLY A 311 33.84 20.08 -34.37
C GLY A 311 34.56 19.87 -33.02
N THR A 312 35.84 19.52 -33.10
CA THR A 312 36.71 19.06 -31.99
C THR A 312 37.05 20.13 -30.94
N ILE A 313 37.17 19.71 -29.67
CA ILE A 313 38.35 19.92 -28.79
C ILE A 313 38.34 18.85 -27.69
N LYS A 314 39.54 18.44 -27.25
CA LYS A 314 39.85 17.46 -26.21
C LYS A 314 41.03 18.04 -25.39
N PRO A 315 41.38 17.51 -24.22
CA PRO A 315 40.66 17.55 -22.94
C PRO A 315 41.48 18.32 -21.87
N GLN A 316 40.92 18.62 -20.69
CA GLN A 316 41.76 18.71 -19.48
C GLN A 316 40.99 18.57 -18.16
N SER A 317 41.73 18.15 -17.15
CA SER A 317 41.30 17.85 -15.78
C SER A 317 41.21 19.11 -14.91
N THR A 318 40.41 19.03 -13.84
CA THR A 318 40.86 19.24 -12.44
C THR A 318 39.73 18.93 -11.46
N ALA A 319 40.03 18.95 -10.16
CA ALA A 319 39.23 18.31 -9.12
C ALA A 319 38.37 19.28 -8.27
N SER A 320 37.53 18.66 -7.44
CA SER A 320 37.03 19.13 -6.13
C SER A 320 35.76 20.01 -6.06
N ALA A 321 34.90 19.56 -5.13
CA ALA A 321 34.10 20.32 -4.15
C ALA A 321 33.33 21.60 -4.56
N GLY A 322 32.01 21.57 -4.32
CA GLY A 322 31.15 22.76 -4.24
C GLY A 322 29.71 22.38 -3.87
N ALA A 323 29.18 22.95 -2.79
CA ALA A 323 27.82 22.70 -2.30
C ALA A 323 26.92 23.95 -2.43
N ALA A 324 25.60 23.72 -2.52
CA ALA A 324 24.52 24.73 -2.49
C ALA A 324 24.50 25.72 -3.69
N GLN A 325 23.38 26.22 -4.21
CA GLN A 325 22.20 26.79 -3.53
C GLN A 325 20.90 26.62 -4.37
N ILE A 326 19.78 27.11 -3.82
CA ILE A 326 18.40 26.81 -4.21
C ILE A 326 17.61 28.12 -4.44
N LEU A 327 16.90 28.21 -5.57
CA LEU A 327 15.68 29.03 -5.83
C LEU A 327 15.83 30.59 -5.78
N PRO A 328 14.77 31.38 -6.10
CA PRO A 328 13.45 31.03 -6.67
C PRO A 328 13.07 31.81 -7.96
N ASN A 329 11.95 31.42 -8.60
CA ASN A 329 10.93 32.43 -8.90
C ASN A 329 9.51 31.84 -8.79
N ARG A 330 8.57 32.62 -8.27
CA ARG A 330 7.20 32.20 -7.91
C ARG A 330 6.21 32.96 -8.79
N ALA A 331 5.15 32.29 -9.26
CA ALA A 331 3.93 32.97 -9.68
C ALA A 331 2.73 32.16 -9.19
N THR A 332 1.89 32.80 -8.40
CA THR A 332 0.72 32.24 -7.71
C THR A 332 -0.57 32.65 -8.40
N GLU A 333 -1.53 31.74 -8.52
CA GLU A 333 -2.94 32.11 -8.52
C GLU A 333 -3.62 31.60 -7.24
N ALA A 334 -4.54 32.40 -6.72
CA ALA A 334 -5.10 32.23 -5.38
C ALA A 334 -6.62 32.03 -5.42
N THR A 335 -7.12 31.18 -4.52
CA THR A 335 -8.50 31.26 -4.04
C THR A 335 -8.47 31.17 -2.52
N ALA A 336 -9.14 32.11 -1.85
CA ALA A 336 -9.06 32.30 -0.41
C ALA A 336 -10.45 32.22 0.23
N ALA A 337 -10.52 31.55 1.40
CA ALA A 337 -11.37 31.93 2.54
C ALA A 337 -11.31 30.85 3.65
N ASP A 338 -10.26 30.86 4.48
CA ASP A 338 -10.39 30.89 5.96
C ASP A 338 -9.01 30.97 6.65
N ASN A 339 -8.99 31.37 7.94
CA ASN A 339 -7.83 31.52 8.83
C ASN A 339 -6.77 32.60 8.47
N ARG A 340 -7.09 33.87 8.75
CA ARG A 340 -6.13 35.00 8.72
C ARG A 340 -5.27 35.19 9.99
N SER A 341 -5.39 34.30 10.99
CA SER A 341 -4.62 34.36 12.24
C SER A 341 -3.36 33.48 12.28
N GLY A 342 -3.08 32.73 11.20
CA GLY A 342 -2.00 31.74 11.15
C GLY A 342 -1.07 31.84 9.93
N SER A 343 -0.94 32.99 9.27
CA SER A 343 0.03 33.17 8.16
C SER A 343 1.40 33.67 8.65
N GLY A 344 1.44 34.58 9.61
CA GLY A 344 2.68 35.25 10.04
C GLY A 344 3.71 34.34 10.70
N ASP A 345 3.29 33.35 11.50
CA ASP A 345 4.21 32.41 12.18
C ASP A 345 4.98 31.54 11.18
N LEU A 346 4.36 31.21 10.03
CA LEU A 346 5.00 30.40 9.00
C LEU A 346 5.97 31.23 8.14
N GLU A 347 5.61 32.48 7.83
CA GLU A 347 6.50 33.42 7.13
C GLU A 347 7.72 33.78 7.98
N THR A 348 7.56 33.97 9.28
CA THR A 348 8.68 34.19 10.20
C THR A 348 9.56 32.95 10.37
N ALA A 349 8.99 31.74 10.34
CA ALA A 349 9.77 30.51 10.32
C ALA A 349 10.61 30.35 9.04
N GLN A 350 10.10 30.78 7.88
CA GLN A 350 10.85 30.84 6.62
C GLN A 350 12.04 31.80 6.74
N LEU A 351 11.81 33.03 7.21
CA LEU A 351 12.87 34.04 7.38
C LEU A 351 13.98 33.57 8.33
N LEU A 352 13.66 32.79 9.37
CA LEU A 352 14.65 32.17 10.26
C LEU A 352 15.42 31.03 9.57
N ALA A 353 14.75 30.22 8.74
CA ALA A 353 15.39 29.17 7.96
C ALA A 353 16.39 29.76 6.94
N ASP A 354 15.99 30.81 6.22
CA ASP A 354 16.82 31.50 5.21
C ASP A 354 18.05 32.17 5.83
N ARG A 355 17.96 32.61 7.10
CA ARG A 355 19.07 33.15 7.90
C ARG A 355 19.96 32.06 8.53
N GLY A 356 19.67 30.78 8.32
CA GLY A 356 20.41 29.67 8.92
C GLY A 356 20.11 29.41 10.40
N GLN A 357 19.09 30.04 10.99
CA GLN A 357 18.66 29.84 12.39
C GLN A 357 17.79 28.56 12.52
N LEU A 358 18.33 27.43 12.05
CA LEU A 358 17.62 26.16 11.83
C LEU A 358 17.02 25.53 13.11
N GLN A 359 17.54 25.88 14.30
CA GLN A 359 16.99 25.38 15.56
C GLN A 359 15.70 26.11 15.95
N GLU A 360 15.65 27.42 15.72
CA GLU A 360 14.49 28.28 16.01
C GLU A 360 13.41 28.09 14.95
N ALA A 361 13.78 28.04 13.68
CA ALA A 361 12.88 27.75 12.57
C ALA A 361 12.13 26.41 12.75
N ALA A 362 12.84 25.35 13.19
CA ALA A 362 12.22 24.05 13.47
C ALA A 362 11.19 24.14 14.61
N LYS A 363 11.56 24.77 15.73
CA LYS A 363 10.68 24.94 16.90
C LYS A 363 9.42 25.75 16.55
N LEU A 364 9.56 26.78 15.72
CA LEU A 364 8.44 27.61 15.28
C LEU A 364 7.51 26.84 14.33
N CYS A 365 8.06 26.10 13.38
CA CYS A 365 7.29 25.18 12.52
C CYS A 365 6.56 24.09 13.33
N GLU A 366 7.19 23.49 14.33
CA GLU A 366 6.57 22.47 15.19
C GLU A 366 5.45 23.05 16.06
N THR A 367 5.65 24.27 16.60
CA THR A 367 4.63 25.01 17.35
C THR A 367 3.44 25.32 16.45
N TYR A 368 3.70 25.82 15.24
CA TYR A 368 2.69 26.10 14.24
C TYR A 368 1.89 24.85 13.82
N LEU A 369 2.59 23.75 13.54
CA LEU A 369 1.99 22.46 13.17
C LEU A 369 1.25 21.78 14.33
N SER A 370 1.52 22.15 15.58
CA SER A 370 0.75 21.66 16.74
C SER A 370 -0.71 22.13 16.68
N GLN A 371 -0.91 23.35 16.17
CA GLN A 371 -2.21 24.01 15.96
C GLN A 371 -2.79 23.68 14.56
N ASN A 372 -1.95 23.73 13.52
CA ASN A 372 -2.34 23.61 12.12
C ASN A 372 -1.86 22.29 11.49
N ARG A 373 -2.30 21.16 12.05
CA ARG A 373 -1.83 19.79 11.71
C ARG A 373 -2.06 19.33 10.27
N THR A 374 -2.83 20.07 9.47
CA THR A 374 -3.16 19.77 8.07
C THR A 374 -2.45 20.68 7.07
N ASN A 375 -1.66 21.66 7.53
CA ASN A 375 -0.92 22.55 6.63
C ASN A 375 0.27 21.79 6.00
N ALA A 376 0.15 21.48 4.72
CA ALA A 376 1.14 20.71 3.99
C ALA A 376 2.41 21.52 3.66
N ASP A 377 2.27 22.82 3.35
CA ASP A 377 3.40 23.72 3.06
C ASP A 377 4.29 23.88 4.32
N ALA A 378 3.69 23.94 5.52
CA ALA A 378 4.42 23.93 6.79
C ALA A 378 5.19 22.63 7.06
N TYR A 379 4.70 21.48 6.59
CA TYR A 379 5.47 20.24 6.62
C TYR A 379 6.62 20.23 5.60
N VAL A 380 6.49 20.88 4.44
CA VAL A 380 7.61 21.05 3.51
C VAL A 380 8.71 21.92 4.14
N LEU A 381 8.35 23.06 4.74
CA LEU A 381 9.33 23.94 5.39
C LEU A 381 10.06 23.22 6.55
N LEU A 382 9.33 22.51 7.43
CA LEU A 382 9.96 21.73 8.49
C LEU A 382 10.88 20.62 7.93
N GLY A 383 10.50 20.00 6.79
CA GLY A 383 11.34 19.03 6.09
C GLY A 383 12.62 19.63 5.54
N GLN A 384 12.56 20.82 4.93
CA GLN A 384 13.72 21.57 4.44
C GLN A 384 14.67 21.96 5.58
N VAL A 385 14.12 22.45 6.70
CA VAL A 385 14.89 22.78 7.91
C VAL A 385 15.59 21.52 8.46
N TYR A 386 14.91 20.37 8.50
CA TYR A 386 15.55 19.12 8.91
C TYR A 386 16.61 18.62 7.93
N GLN A 387 16.41 18.80 6.61
CA GLN A 387 17.40 18.48 5.59
C GLN A 387 18.66 19.35 5.74
N ALA A 388 18.51 20.65 5.99
CA ALA A 388 19.61 21.59 6.24
C ALA A 388 20.37 21.27 7.55
N LYS A 389 19.71 20.68 8.54
CA LYS A 389 20.35 20.17 9.79
C LYS A 389 21.02 18.80 9.62
N GLY A 390 20.98 18.22 8.42
CA GLY A 390 21.52 16.88 8.12
C GLY A 390 20.61 15.71 8.53
N ASP A 391 19.45 15.96 9.14
CA ASP A 391 18.51 14.92 9.57
C ASP A 391 17.61 14.46 8.42
N ARG A 392 18.20 13.65 7.54
CA ARG A 392 17.52 13.08 6.37
C ARG A 392 16.32 12.18 6.71
N SER A 393 16.22 11.66 7.93
CA SER A 393 15.12 10.80 8.35
C SER A 393 13.88 11.63 8.67
N ARG A 394 14.02 12.65 9.54
CA ARG A 394 12.91 13.58 9.83
C ARG A 394 12.54 14.41 8.60
N ALA A 395 13.49 14.79 7.76
CA ALA A 395 13.20 15.46 6.49
C ALA A 395 12.27 14.62 5.60
N GLU A 396 12.61 13.34 5.34
CA GLU A 396 11.77 12.45 4.53
C GLU A 396 10.37 12.27 5.12
N GLN A 397 10.26 12.07 6.44
CA GLN A 397 8.96 11.96 7.13
C GLN A 397 8.10 13.21 6.94
N CYS A 398 8.70 14.40 7.00
CA CYS A 398 7.98 15.66 6.79
C CYS A 398 7.50 15.80 5.34
N PHE A 399 8.32 15.47 4.34
CA PHE A 399 7.89 15.53 2.93
C PHE A 399 6.88 14.43 2.57
N GLN A 400 7.00 13.22 3.14
CA GLN A 400 5.96 12.18 3.05
C GLN A 400 4.64 12.67 3.64
N LYS A 401 4.68 13.39 4.77
CA LYS A 401 3.48 13.93 5.41
C LYS A 401 2.86 15.10 4.62
N ALA A 402 3.67 15.97 4.05
CA ALA A 402 3.20 17.03 3.13
C ALA A 402 2.50 16.43 1.90
N THR A 403 3.11 15.41 1.28
CA THR A 403 2.53 14.74 0.10
C THR A 403 1.36 13.79 0.44
N TYR A 404 1.24 13.33 1.69
CA TYR A 404 0.05 12.64 2.19
C TYR A 404 -1.13 13.61 2.33
N LEU A 405 -0.90 14.79 2.95
CA LEU A 405 -1.93 15.83 3.13
C LEU A 405 -2.37 16.46 1.81
N LYS A 406 -1.43 16.67 0.88
CA LYS A 406 -1.68 17.24 -0.44
C LYS A 406 -0.98 16.36 -1.50
N PRO A 407 -1.67 15.34 -2.07
CA PRO A 407 -1.08 14.40 -3.03
C PRO A 407 -0.35 15.04 -4.22
N ASN A 408 -0.78 16.23 -4.65
CA ASN A 408 -0.18 16.97 -5.75
C ASN A 408 0.65 18.17 -5.23
N HIS A 409 1.32 18.04 -4.08
CA HIS A 409 2.25 19.05 -3.56
C HIS A 409 3.57 19.01 -4.32
N TYR A 410 3.75 19.94 -5.24
CA TYR A 410 4.92 20.01 -6.13
C TYR A 410 6.25 19.97 -5.38
N GLU A 411 6.47 20.89 -4.42
CA GLU A 411 7.73 20.99 -3.66
C GLU A 411 8.02 19.72 -2.82
N GLY A 412 7.04 19.22 -2.06
CA GLY A 412 7.19 17.98 -1.29
C GLY A 412 7.53 16.76 -2.17
N LEU A 413 6.99 16.66 -3.38
CA LEU A 413 7.36 15.62 -4.34
C LEU A 413 8.79 15.81 -4.85
N ILE A 414 9.25 17.03 -5.13
CA ILE A 414 10.64 17.30 -5.53
C ILE A 414 11.62 16.87 -4.44
N HIS A 415 11.40 17.29 -3.20
CA HIS A 415 12.29 16.92 -2.09
C HIS A 415 12.33 15.41 -1.83
N LEU A 416 11.22 14.70 -2.01
CA LEU A 416 11.23 13.23 -1.96
C LEU A 416 12.02 12.61 -3.12
N ALA A 417 11.87 13.10 -4.36
CA ALA A 417 12.66 12.58 -5.48
C ALA A 417 14.17 12.75 -5.24
N LEU A 418 14.59 13.92 -4.76
CA LEU A 418 15.98 14.21 -4.43
C LEU A 418 16.51 13.31 -3.31
N LEU A 419 15.76 13.12 -2.21
CA LEU A 419 16.16 12.22 -1.13
C LEU A 419 16.22 10.74 -1.54
N LYS A 420 15.43 10.33 -2.54
CA LYS A 420 15.52 8.98 -3.12
C LYS A 420 16.76 8.84 -4.01
N GLU A 421 17.06 9.83 -4.84
CA GLU A 421 18.31 9.91 -5.63
C GLU A 421 19.57 9.89 -4.75
N GLU A 422 19.61 10.71 -3.68
CA GLU A 422 20.72 10.72 -2.72
C GLU A 422 20.99 9.35 -2.06
N ARG A 423 19.97 8.49 -1.98
CA ARG A 423 20.07 7.13 -1.42
C ARG A 423 20.28 6.04 -2.49
N GLY A 424 20.40 6.41 -3.77
CA GLY A 424 20.54 5.47 -4.88
C GLY A 424 19.24 4.80 -5.35
N ASP A 425 18.07 5.20 -4.82
CA ASP A 425 16.76 4.74 -5.31
C ASP A 425 16.33 5.53 -6.56
N ILE A 426 17.07 5.30 -7.65
CA ILE A 426 16.83 5.93 -8.95
C ILE A 426 15.45 5.57 -9.50
N THR A 427 14.95 4.36 -9.20
CA THR A 427 13.64 3.88 -9.66
C THR A 427 12.51 4.64 -8.95
N GLY A 428 12.55 4.74 -7.62
CA GLY A 428 11.60 5.51 -6.83
C GLY A 428 11.61 7.00 -7.19
N ALA A 429 12.80 7.60 -7.34
CA ALA A 429 12.93 8.99 -7.80
C ALA A 429 12.34 9.20 -9.21
N THR A 430 12.57 8.27 -10.14
CA THR A 430 12.01 8.33 -11.51
C THR A 430 10.48 8.30 -11.49
N ILE A 431 9.87 7.45 -10.65
CA ILE A 431 8.39 7.40 -10.48
C ILE A 431 7.86 8.74 -9.98
N ILE A 432 8.53 9.35 -8.99
CA ILE A 432 8.14 10.65 -8.44
C ILE A 432 8.31 11.77 -9.49
N ARG A 433 9.42 11.78 -10.25
CA ARG A 433 9.63 12.74 -11.36
C ARG A 433 8.58 12.59 -12.47
N GLN A 434 8.20 11.38 -12.83
CA GLN A 434 7.10 11.15 -13.79
C GLN A 434 5.75 11.66 -13.26
N ARG A 435 5.50 11.57 -11.95
CA ARG A 435 4.32 12.17 -11.32
C ARG A 435 4.35 13.70 -11.41
N ILE A 436 5.49 14.32 -11.11
CA ILE A 436 5.68 15.78 -11.21
C ILE A 436 5.47 16.26 -12.66
N GLN A 437 6.04 15.59 -13.65
CA GLN A 437 5.88 15.93 -15.08
C GLN A 437 4.43 15.86 -15.59
N ARG A 438 3.57 15.07 -14.96
CA ARG A 438 2.12 14.97 -15.26
C ARG A 438 1.29 16.04 -14.56
N MET A 439 1.86 16.79 -13.62
CA MET A 439 1.22 17.92 -12.95
C MET A 439 1.57 19.27 -13.61
N THR A 440 2.61 19.32 -14.43
CA THR A 440 3.07 20.50 -15.18
C THR A 440 2.65 20.47 -16.66
N LYS A 441 1.64 19.67 -16.99
CA LYS A 441 0.97 19.57 -18.29
C LYS A 441 -0.52 19.69 -18.07
#